data_AF-A0AB38A8Y1-F1
#
_entry.id   AF-A0AB38A8Y1-F1
#
_cell.length_a   1.000
_cell.length_b   1.000
_cell.length_c   1.000
_cell.angle_alpha   90.00
_cell.angle_beta   90.00
_cell.angle_gamma   90.00
#
_symmetry.space_group_name_H-M   'P 1'
#
loop_
_entity.id
_entity.type
_entity.pdbx_description
1 polymer ?
#
loop_
_entity_poly.entity_id
_entity_poly.type
_entity_poly.pdbx_seq_one_letter_code
_entity_poly.pdbx_strand_id
1 'polypeptide(L)'
;MATADLPGPDSLLRRTLGEWRIGLVAWRLLVLQTADPAVAAGMAHFSTYRAHPWRRIEHTMDSGKRLFFSDREGLRREIARLERTHRRLAGTDEQGRQFTALDPAVRVWVLVTLYECMTAMRELSGRPLAPPELDQMYGEFRAVCTEFGLSDDLFPSTAADVPMYMDRTIRERLEYSEPVRYLLFDMLREAPAPRRLGHLKPAWPLVRMMAAHVIGALTIADLPEAFRERFNLPRTRRAALLSFILHRGMRVLMNALPEHRRYRTPLAGTPSTSEPSTASTDRPSPPEASRVRLPAPRRRKGADSRPARLRTFFRQVLDQTGDGRISSADLQAMAHNVCWPLELTPEREARVYAAFETWWQHLRTGMDADDDGEVTCEEFVTAMLTGIDAGPGYLEQGLHVAVRAIFHAADSDGSGHLCADEYRTVFGGSRVHPAELNHGFRQLDHDGDGRITEDEFVQAFTDYFTARTDNTAGSQLLGRP
;
A
#
# COMPACT_ATOMS: atom_id res chain seq x y z
N MET A 1 16.80 0.47 33.76
CA MET A 1 15.38 0.23 33.44
C MET A 1 15.26 -1.22 33.00
N ALA A 2 14.45 -2.03 33.70
CA ALA A 2 14.21 -3.41 33.28
C ALA A 2 13.50 -3.36 31.91
N THR A 3 14.12 -3.96 30.89
CA THR A 3 13.47 -4.09 29.58
C THR A 3 12.25 -4.97 29.75
N ALA A 4 11.04 -4.42 29.61
CA ALA A 4 9.83 -5.23 29.60
C ALA A 4 9.97 -6.31 28.51
N ASP A 5 9.61 -7.55 28.84
CA ASP A 5 9.58 -8.62 27.86
C ASP A 5 8.51 -8.32 26.81
N LEU A 6 8.84 -8.60 25.54
CA LEU A 6 7.86 -8.44 24.46
C LEU A 6 6.72 -9.45 24.65
N PRO A 7 5.49 -9.11 24.22
CA PRO A 7 4.35 -10.03 24.34
C PRO A 7 4.65 -11.38 23.71
N GLY A 8 4.40 -12.46 24.47
CA GLY A 8 4.54 -13.84 23.99
C GLY A 8 3.54 -14.18 22.86
N PRO A 9 3.72 -15.30 22.15
CA PRO A 9 2.84 -15.69 21.04
C PRO A 9 1.35 -15.79 21.42
N ASP A 10 1.04 -16.21 22.64
CA ASP A 10 -0.33 -16.36 23.16
C ASP A 10 -0.82 -15.15 23.97
N SER A 11 -0.14 -14.00 23.86
CA SER A 11 -0.51 -12.79 24.60
C SER A 11 -1.91 -12.29 24.21
N LEU A 12 -2.56 -11.57 25.13
CA LEU A 12 -3.90 -11.06 24.90
C LEU A 12 -3.93 -10.09 23.70
N LEU A 13 -2.89 -9.27 23.55
CA LEU A 13 -2.67 -8.38 22.43
C LEU A 13 -2.59 -9.16 21.11
N ARG A 14 -1.68 -10.14 21.00
CA ARG A 14 -1.47 -10.90 19.75
C ARG A 14 -2.70 -11.70 19.36
N ARG A 15 -3.38 -12.32 20.33
CA ARG A 15 -4.64 -13.02 20.09
C ARG A 15 -5.70 -12.04 19.58
N THR A 16 -5.88 -10.89 20.21
CA THR A 16 -6.91 -9.91 19.82
C THR A 16 -6.64 -9.32 18.44
N LEU A 17 -5.41 -8.91 18.15
CA LEU A 17 -5.02 -8.37 16.84
C LEU A 17 -5.05 -9.42 15.72
N GLY A 18 -4.81 -10.69 16.09
CA GLY A 18 -4.78 -11.81 15.15
C GLY A 18 -6.16 -12.19 14.63
N GLU A 19 -7.25 -11.78 15.29
CA GLU A 19 -8.60 -12.20 14.90
C GLU A 19 -9.07 -11.55 13.58
N TRP A 20 -9.79 -12.32 12.75
CA TRP A 20 -10.42 -11.78 11.54
C TRP A 20 -11.41 -10.63 11.81
N ARG A 21 -11.96 -10.55 13.03
CA ARG A 21 -12.89 -9.49 13.46
C ARG A 21 -12.27 -8.10 13.41
N ILE A 22 -10.94 -7.97 13.48
CA ILE A 22 -10.26 -6.67 13.39
C ILE A 22 -10.55 -5.97 12.06
N GLY A 23 -10.88 -6.73 11.01
CA GLY A 23 -11.28 -6.17 9.71
C GLY A 23 -12.54 -5.31 9.77
N LEU A 24 -13.45 -5.55 10.72
CA LEU A 24 -14.68 -4.75 10.89
C LEU A 24 -14.39 -3.33 11.42
N VAL A 25 -13.31 -3.17 12.18
CA VAL A 25 -12.89 -1.89 12.77
C VAL A 25 -11.68 -1.26 12.07
N ALA A 26 -11.08 -1.96 11.11
CA ALA A 26 -9.92 -1.45 10.36
C ALA A 26 -10.21 -0.15 9.62
N TRP A 27 -11.43 0.02 9.07
CA TRP A 27 -11.81 1.26 8.37
C TRP A 27 -11.96 2.43 9.35
N ARG A 28 -12.53 2.19 10.55
CA ARG A 28 -12.59 3.16 11.64
C ARG A 28 -11.20 3.64 12.04
N LEU A 29 -10.25 2.70 12.21
CA LEU A 29 -8.85 3.02 12.50
C LEU A 29 -8.25 3.96 11.45
N LEU A 30 -8.41 3.65 10.16
CA LEU A 30 -7.89 4.48 9.07
C LEU A 30 -8.48 5.90 9.10
N VAL A 31 -9.78 6.02 9.32
CA VAL A 31 -10.46 7.32 9.43
C VAL A 31 -9.93 8.13 10.61
N LEU A 32 -9.77 7.53 11.79
CA LEU A 32 -9.23 8.20 12.97
C LEU A 32 -7.79 8.66 12.77
N GLN A 33 -6.94 7.83 12.17
CA GLN A 33 -5.56 8.19 11.87
C GLN A 33 -5.49 9.32 10.85
N THR A 34 -6.24 9.24 9.75
CA THR A 34 -6.24 10.25 8.69
C THR A 34 -6.91 11.57 9.09
N ALA A 35 -7.72 11.58 10.15
CA ALA A 35 -8.24 12.84 10.68
C ALA A 35 -7.19 13.69 11.41
N ASP A 36 -6.00 13.15 11.69
CA ASP A 36 -4.87 13.97 12.14
C ASP A 36 -4.33 14.82 10.97
N PRO A 37 -4.17 16.14 11.12
CA PRO A 37 -3.73 17.01 10.02
C PRO A 37 -2.39 16.63 9.38
N ALA A 38 -1.41 16.18 10.18
CA ALA A 38 -0.10 15.78 9.66
C ALA A 38 -0.21 14.45 8.89
N VAL A 39 -1.05 13.52 9.37
CA VAL A 39 -1.34 12.27 8.64
C VAL A 39 -2.10 12.57 7.36
N ALA A 40 -3.10 13.46 7.37
CA ALA A 40 -3.83 13.89 6.19
C ALA A 40 -2.92 14.56 5.14
N ALA A 41 -1.98 15.40 5.58
CA ALA A 41 -1.03 16.04 4.70
C ALA A 41 -0.02 15.04 4.10
N GLY A 42 0.50 14.11 4.90
CA GLY A 42 1.34 13.02 4.39
C GLY A 42 0.60 12.12 3.39
N MET A 43 -0.70 11.94 3.61
CA MET A 43 -1.60 11.22 2.70
C MET A 43 -1.80 11.92 1.37
N ALA A 44 -2.12 13.21 1.40
CA ALA A 44 -2.37 13.99 0.19
C ALA A 44 -1.11 14.11 -0.68
N HIS A 45 0.05 14.35 -0.08
CA HIS A 45 1.28 14.65 -0.83
C HIS A 45 2.06 13.43 -1.29
N PHE A 46 2.00 12.30 -0.58
CA PHE A 46 2.93 11.19 -0.84
C PHE A 46 2.23 9.83 -0.99
N SER A 47 0.92 9.74 -0.77
CA SER A 47 0.24 8.45 -0.74
C SER A 47 -0.55 8.15 -2.02
N THR A 48 -0.23 7.01 -2.63
CA THR A 48 -0.91 6.45 -3.81
C THR A 48 -2.27 5.82 -3.49
N TYR A 49 -2.90 6.19 -2.36
CA TYR A 49 -4.05 5.47 -1.81
C TYR A 49 -5.31 5.54 -2.66
N ARG A 50 -5.47 6.62 -3.44
CA ARG A 50 -6.59 6.79 -4.38
C ARG A 50 -6.44 5.85 -5.58
N ALA A 51 -5.25 5.80 -6.18
CA ALA A 51 -4.96 4.89 -7.30
C ALA A 51 -4.85 3.41 -6.87
N HIS A 52 -4.32 3.14 -5.67
CA HIS A 52 -4.03 1.78 -5.19
C HIS A 52 -4.60 1.50 -3.79
N PRO A 53 -5.94 1.59 -3.60
CA PRO A 53 -6.58 1.47 -2.29
C PRO A 53 -6.32 0.12 -1.61
N TRP A 54 -6.27 -0.96 -2.40
CA TRP A 54 -5.99 -2.31 -1.89
C TRP A 54 -4.56 -2.49 -1.40
N ARG A 55 -3.59 -1.86 -2.07
CA ARG A 55 -2.16 -1.94 -1.70
C ARG A 55 -1.93 -1.24 -0.37
N ARG A 56 -2.61 -0.11 -0.14
CA ARG A 56 -2.57 0.60 1.14
C ARG A 56 -3.01 -0.29 2.30
N ILE A 57 -4.19 -0.90 2.18
CA ILE A 57 -4.75 -1.77 3.23
C ILE A 57 -3.78 -2.91 3.55
N GLU A 58 -3.17 -3.49 2.51
CA GLU A 58 -2.17 -4.55 2.63
C GLU A 58 -0.91 -4.08 3.37
N HIS A 59 -0.35 -2.92 3.01
CA HIS A 59 0.83 -2.36 3.68
C HIS A 59 0.58 -2.08 5.17
N THR A 60 -0.60 -1.52 5.52
CA THR A 60 -0.98 -1.29 6.91
C THR A 60 -1.12 -2.61 7.67
N MET A 61 -1.72 -3.63 7.06
CA MET A 61 -1.87 -4.96 7.67
C MET A 61 -0.53 -5.66 7.87
N ASP A 62 0.37 -5.60 6.90
CA ASP A 62 1.70 -6.22 6.96
C ASP A 62 2.60 -5.51 7.97
N SER A 63 2.54 -4.18 8.02
CA SER A 63 3.26 -3.41 9.04
C SER A 63 2.74 -3.71 10.44
N GLY A 64 1.42 -3.75 10.65
CA GLY A 64 0.83 -4.17 11.93
C GLY A 64 1.25 -5.59 12.33
N LYS A 65 1.36 -6.51 11.36
CA LYS A 65 1.91 -7.86 11.62
C LYS A 65 3.37 -7.79 12.08
N ARG A 66 4.23 -7.05 11.35
CA ARG A 66 5.64 -6.89 11.69
C ARG A 66 5.87 -6.20 13.04
N LEU A 67 4.99 -5.26 13.42
CA LEU A 67 5.10 -4.57 14.70
C LEU A 67 4.72 -5.44 15.90
N PHE A 68 3.63 -6.20 15.81
CA PHE A 68 3.10 -6.88 17.00
C PHE A 68 3.38 -8.38 17.07
N PHE A 69 3.74 -9.04 15.96
CA PHE A 69 3.98 -10.49 15.91
C PHE A 69 5.45 -10.87 15.71
N SER A 70 6.35 -9.91 15.48
CA SER A 70 7.79 -10.21 15.35
C SER A 70 8.45 -10.45 16.71
N ASP A 71 9.63 -11.07 16.66
CA ASP A 71 10.59 -11.01 17.76
C ASP A 71 11.21 -9.60 17.87
N ARG A 72 12.07 -9.39 18.87
CA ARG A 72 12.66 -8.06 19.13
C ARG A 72 13.50 -7.55 17.97
N GLU A 73 14.23 -8.44 17.30
CA GLU A 73 15.04 -8.08 16.14
C GLU A 73 14.18 -7.68 14.94
N GLY A 74 13.13 -8.46 14.63
CA GLY A 74 12.17 -8.14 13.58
C GLY A 74 11.40 -6.84 13.87
N LEU A 75 11.02 -6.61 15.11
CA LEU A 75 10.41 -5.35 15.55
C LEU A 75 11.35 -4.16 15.31
N ARG A 76 12.63 -4.25 15.72
CA ARG A 76 13.61 -3.19 15.49
C ARG A 76 13.85 -2.92 14.01
N ARG A 77 13.92 -3.98 13.19
CA ARG A 77 14.02 -3.84 11.72
C ARG A 77 12.80 -3.11 11.15
N GLU A 78 11.60 -3.43 11.60
CA GLU A 78 10.38 -2.73 11.17
C GLU A 78 10.35 -1.27 11.62
N ILE A 79 10.74 -0.98 12.87
CA ILE A 79 10.81 0.40 13.38
C ILE A 79 11.82 1.20 12.55
N ALA A 80 13.03 0.68 12.33
CA ALA A 80 14.05 1.35 11.52
C ALA A 80 13.57 1.59 10.08
N ARG A 81 12.85 0.62 9.49
CA ARG A 81 12.23 0.76 8.16
C ARG A 81 11.18 1.87 8.14
N LEU A 82 10.26 1.87 9.11
CA LEU A 82 9.22 2.90 9.24
C LEU A 82 9.82 4.29 9.46
N GLU A 83 10.85 4.42 10.30
CA GLU A 83 11.52 5.70 10.55
C GLU A 83 12.25 6.23 9.31
N ARG A 84 12.93 5.36 8.54
CA ARG A 84 13.53 5.74 7.25
C ARG A 84 12.46 6.30 6.32
N THR A 85 11.34 5.59 6.19
CA THR A 85 10.23 6.02 5.34
C THR A 85 9.58 7.32 5.82
N HIS A 86 9.29 7.43 7.11
CA HIS A 86 8.63 8.61 7.69
C HIS A 86 9.52 9.85 7.68
N ARG A 87 10.85 9.72 7.66
CA ARG A 87 11.78 10.86 7.57
C ARG A 87 11.55 11.73 6.34
N ARG A 88 11.09 11.14 5.24
CA ARG A 88 10.79 11.87 3.99
C ARG A 88 9.37 12.42 3.92
N LEU A 89 8.49 11.99 4.82
CA LEU A 89 7.11 12.46 4.89
C LEU A 89 7.06 13.74 5.73
N ALA A 90 7.64 14.80 5.21
CA ALA A 90 7.60 16.12 5.80
C ALA A 90 7.36 17.17 4.71
N GLY A 91 6.70 18.26 5.07
CA GLY A 91 6.34 19.31 4.13
C GLY A 91 5.43 20.34 4.75
N THR A 92 4.70 21.04 3.90
CA THR A 92 3.71 22.04 4.30
C THR A 92 2.35 21.57 3.83
N ASP A 93 1.34 21.63 4.70
CA ASP A 93 -0.04 21.27 4.32
C ASP A 93 -0.72 22.37 3.48
N GLU A 94 -1.93 22.10 2.99
CA GLU A 94 -2.74 23.05 2.19
C GLU A 94 -3.04 24.36 2.93
N GLN A 95 -2.90 24.39 4.26
CA GLN A 95 -3.15 25.55 5.12
C GLN A 95 -1.85 26.29 5.48
N GLY A 96 -0.71 25.88 4.92
CA GLY A 96 0.60 26.50 5.19
C GLY A 96 1.29 26.00 6.46
N ARG A 97 0.78 24.96 7.13
CA ARG A 97 1.37 24.41 8.36
C ARG A 97 2.46 23.40 8.02
N GLN A 98 3.61 23.54 8.67
CA GLN A 98 4.67 22.53 8.55
C GLN A 98 4.24 21.24 9.27
N PHE A 99 4.50 20.11 8.63
CA PHE A 99 4.25 18.80 9.21
C PHE A 99 5.44 17.86 8.98
N THR A 100 5.58 16.89 9.87
CA THR A 100 6.49 15.75 9.71
C THR A 100 5.87 14.50 10.31
N ALA A 101 6.00 13.37 9.61
CA ALA A 101 5.57 12.07 10.14
C ALA A 101 6.45 11.57 11.30
N LEU A 102 7.57 12.25 11.58
CA LEU A 102 8.41 11.99 12.74
C LEU A 102 7.96 12.74 14.01
N ASP A 103 6.93 13.59 13.92
CA ASP A 103 6.35 14.25 15.10
C ASP A 103 5.96 13.19 16.15
N PRO A 104 6.54 13.24 17.36
CA PRO A 104 6.23 12.30 18.43
C PRO A 104 4.73 12.22 18.76
N ALA A 105 4.01 13.33 18.75
CA ALA A 105 2.58 13.36 19.06
C ALA A 105 1.76 12.62 18.00
N VAL A 106 2.12 12.79 16.71
CA VAL A 106 1.49 12.10 15.58
C VAL A 106 1.76 10.59 15.66
N ARG A 107 3.00 10.19 15.96
CA ARG A 107 3.37 8.78 16.12
C ARG A 107 2.61 8.12 17.26
N VAL A 108 2.50 8.80 18.41
CA VAL A 108 1.73 8.30 19.55
C VAL A 108 0.24 8.17 19.21
N TRP A 109 -0.35 9.14 18.51
CA TRP A 109 -1.73 9.04 18.03
C TRP A 109 -1.96 7.81 17.15
N VAL A 110 -1.07 7.57 16.17
CA VAL A 110 -1.14 6.39 15.30
C VAL A 110 -1.01 5.09 16.10
N LEU A 111 -0.14 5.03 17.11
CA LEU A 111 0.03 3.86 17.97
C LEU A 111 -1.17 3.64 18.90
N VAL A 112 -1.66 4.66 19.59
CA VAL A 112 -2.78 4.56 20.53
C VAL A 112 -4.07 4.18 19.79
N THR A 113 -4.28 4.69 18.57
CA THR A 113 -5.42 4.26 17.74
C THR A 113 -5.37 2.78 17.38
N LEU A 114 -4.19 2.15 17.25
CA LEU A 114 -4.07 0.69 17.07
C LEU A 114 -4.55 -0.07 18.30
N TYR A 115 -4.21 0.41 19.50
CA TYR A 115 -4.73 -0.14 20.75
C TYR A 115 -6.24 0.05 20.88
N GLU A 116 -6.73 1.26 20.61
CA GLU A 116 -8.17 1.59 20.65
C GLU A 116 -8.99 0.75 19.68
N CYS A 117 -8.46 0.45 18.50
CA CYS A 117 -9.12 -0.41 17.53
C CYS A 117 -9.40 -1.82 18.10
N MET A 118 -8.48 -2.37 18.90
CA MET A 118 -8.63 -3.67 19.55
C MET A 118 -9.69 -3.63 20.67
N THR A 119 -9.72 -2.58 21.48
CA THR A 119 -10.73 -2.42 22.54
C THR A 119 -12.11 -2.17 21.93
N ALA A 120 -12.22 -1.31 20.92
CA ALA A 120 -13.45 -1.04 20.19
C ALA A 120 -14.04 -2.30 19.55
N MET A 121 -13.20 -3.17 18.95
CA MET A 121 -13.65 -4.45 18.41
C MET A 121 -14.33 -5.33 19.47
N ARG A 122 -13.75 -5.40 20.67
CA ARG A 122 -14.27 -6.20 21.80
C ARG A 122 -15.60 -5.62 22.31
N GLU A 123 -15.65 -4.30 22.48
CA GLU A 123 -16.85 -3.56 22.91
C GLU A 123 -18.01 -3.71 21.92
N LEU A 124 -17.78 -3.41 20.64
CA LEU A 124 -18.80 -3.49 19.58
C LEU A 124 -19.30 -4.93 19.37
N SER A 125 -18.43 -5.91 19.58
CA SER A 125 -18.80 -7.33 19.59
C SER A 125 -19.64 -7.73 20.81
N GLY A 126 -19.87 -6.85 21.79
CA GLY A 126 -20.65 -7.11 23.00
C GLY A 126 -19.96 -8.02 24.01
N ARG A 127 -18.62 -8.02 24.04
CA ARG A 127 -17.77 -8.66 25.06
C ARG A 127 -16.58 -7.73 25.32
N PRO A 128 -16.81 -6.58 26.00
CA PRO A 128 -15.72 -5.70 26.42
C PRO A 128 -14.73 -6.47 27.29
N LEU A 129 -13.46 -6.08 27.23
CA LEU A 129 -12.44 -6.61 28.13
C LEU A 129 -12.69 -6.10 29.54
N ALA A 130 -12.48 -6.95 30.55
CA ALA A 130 -12.53 -6.54 31.94
C ALA A 130 -11.34 -5.61 32.27
N PRO A 131 -11.40 -4.77 33.32
CA PRO A 131 -10.30 -3.87 33.68
C PRO A 131 -8.93 -4.55 33.81
N PRO A 132 -8.80 -5.73 34.45
CA PRO A 132 -7.50 -6.43 34.51
C PRO A 132 -6.99 -6.89 33.13
N GLU A 133 -7.90 -7.26 32.23
CA GLU A 133 -7.54 -7.65 30.85
C GLU A 133 -7.11 -6.43 30.03
N LEU A 134 -7.75 -5.28 30.25
CA LEU A 134 -7.34 -4.00 29.66
C LEU A 134 -5.95 -3.60 30.14
N ASP A 135 -5.69 -3.68 31.44
CA ASP A 135 -4.37 -3.37 32.01
C ASP A 135 -3.28 -4.31 31.47
N GLN A 136 -3.58 -5.60 31.35
CA GLN A 136 -2.67 -6.58 30.74
C GLN A 136 -2.38 -6.22 29.28
N MET A 137 -3.42 -6.04 28.45
CA MET A 137 -3.25 -5.75 27.04
C MET A 137 -2.54 -4.41 26.82
N TYR A 138 -2.78 -3.43 27.68
CA TYR A 138 -2.11 -2.14 27.64
C TYR A 138 -0.63 -2.25 28.01
N GLY A 139 -0.28 -3.03 29.04
CA GLY A 139 1.12 -3.33 29.37
C GLY A 139 1.86 -4.01 28.22
N GLU A 140 1.24 -5.00 27.58
CA GLU A 140 1.77 -5.68 26.39
C GLU A 140 1.97 -4.70 25.21
N PHE A 141 1.02 -3.79 24.99
CA PHE A 141 1.10 -2.74 23.99
C PHE A 141 2.24 -1.76 24.28
N ARG A 142 2.35 -1.29 25.52
CA ARG A 142 3.40 -0.35 25.95
C ARG A 142 4.79 -0.95 25.82
N ALA A 143 4.97 -2.25 26.11
CA ALA A 143 6.24 -2.94 25.90
C ALA A 143 6.72 -2.89 24.44
N VAL A 144 5.80 -2.97 23.47
CA VAL A 144 6.13 -2.78 22.04
C VAL A 144 6.43 -1.31 21.74
N CYS A 145 5.63 -0.38 22.28
CA CYS A 145 5.83 1.05 22.06
C CYS A 145 7.15 1.60 22.61
N THR A 146 7.70 1.02 23.69
CA THR A 146 8.99 1.43 24.25
C THR A 146 10.14 1.29 23.24
N GLU A 147 10.09 0.32 22.33
CA GLU A 147 11.13 0.13 21.31
C GLU A 147 11.15 1.26 20.26
N PHE A 148 10.09 2.08 20.16
CA PHE A 148 10.07 3.25 19.27
C PHE A 148 10.87 4.44 19.82
N GLY A 149 11.37 4.37 21.06
CA GLY A 149 12.12 5.46 21.68
C GLY A 149 11.33 6.75 21.89
N LEU A 150 9.99 6.66 21.91
CA LEU A 150 9.09 7.78 22.20
C LEU A 150 9.00 8.02 23.70
N SER A 151 8.85 9.28 24.10
CA SER A 151 8.76 9.65 25.51
C SER A 151 7.47 9.11 26.14
N ASP A 152 7.58 8.55 27.35
CA ASP A 152 6.49 7.85 28.03
C ASP A 152 5.36 8.79 28.47
N ASP A 153 5.65 10.07 28.69
CA ASP A 153 4.69 11.12 29.06
C ASP A 153 3.68 11.46 27.95
N LEU A 154 4.00 11.14 26.70
CA LEU A 154 3.09 11.33 25.57
C LEU A 154 1.98 10.28 25.53
N PHE A 155 2.20 9.11 26.13
CA PHE A 155 1.22 8.03 26.16
C PHE A 155 0.27 8.20 27.35
N PRO A 156 -0.96 7.67 27.25
CA PRO A 156 -1.81 7.48 28.42
C PRO A 156 -1.06 6.70 29.52
N SER A 157 -1.19 7.11 30.78
CA SER A 157 -0.45 6.44 31.87
C SER A 157 -0.98 5.03 32.14
N THR A 158 -2.29 4.85 31.99
CA THR A 158 -2.99 3.58 32.22
C THR A 158 -3.98 3.26 31.10
N ALA A 159 -4.45 2.00 31.07
CA ALA A 159 -5.49 1.59 30.13
C ALA A 159 -6.80 2.40 30.31
N ALA A 160 -7.10 2.81 31.54
CA ALA A 160 -8.27 3.62 31.88
C ALA A 160 -8.19 5.07 31.38
N ASP A 161 -6.98 5.57 31.09
CA ASP A 161 -6.77 6.93 30.58
C ASP A 161 -6.94 7.02 29.06
N VAL A 162 -6.91 5.89 28.35
CA VAL A 162 -7.02 5.84 26.88
C VAL A 162 -8.30 6.50 26.36
N PRO A 163 -9.52 6.22 26.90
CA PRO A 163 -10.74 6.88 26.42
C PRO A 163 -10.70 8.40 26.54
N MET A 164 -10.13 8.92 27.63
CA MET A 164 -9.99 10.37 27.84
C MET A 164 -8.98 10.99 26.87
N TYR A 165 -7.84 10.32 26.66
CA TYR A 165 -6.85 10.74 25.65
C TYR A 165 -7.47 10.80 24.25
N MET A 166 -8.27 9.79 23.90
CA MET A 166 -8.97 9.71 22.61
C MET A 166 -9.97 10.86 22.47
N ASP A 167 -10.86 11.07 23.45
CA ASP A 167 -11.86 12.15 23.41
C ASP A 167 -11.19 13.53 23.27
N ARG A 168 -10.16 13.82 24.08
CA ARG A 168 -9.40 15.07 24.00
C ARG A 168 -8.78 15.28 22.63
N THR A 169 -8.02 14.30 22.13
CA THR A 169 -7.37 14.40 20.81
C THR A 169 -8.41 14.59 19.70
N ILE A 170 -9.52 13.86 19.77
CA ILE A 170 -10.64 13.98 18.83
C ILE A 170 -11.29 15.35 18.87
N ARG A 171 -11.42 16.00 20.04
CA ARG A 171 -12.08 17.31 20.19
C ARG A 171 -11.17 18.50 19.89
N GLU A 172 -9.87 18.36 20.14
CA GLU A 172 -8.93 19.47 20.05
C GLU A 172 -8.15 19.47 18.73
N ARG A 173 -7.72 18.29 18.24
CA ARG A 173 -6.70 18.20 17.18
C ARG A 173 -7.21 17.71 15.83
N LEU A 174 -8.12 16.74 15.81
CA LEU A 174 -8.56 16.15 14.55
C LEU A 174 -9.32 17.12 13.64
N GLU A 175 -9.19 16.97 12.33
CA GLU A 175 -9.86 17.77 11.31
C GLU A 175 -10.63 16.89 10.34
N TYR A 176 -11.72 17.45 9.81
CA TYR A 176 -12.49 16.80 8.75
C TYR A 176 -12.00 17.29 7.39
N SER A 177 -10.86 16.74 6.97
CA SER A 177 -10.18 17.08 5.73
C SER A 177 -10.72 16.29 4.52
N GLU A 178 -10.29 16.69 3.31
CA GLU A 178 -10.65 15.99 2.07
C GLU A 178 -10.28 14.50 2.13
N PRO A 179 -9.06 14.09 2.57
CA PRO A 179 -8.72 12.67 2.70
C PRO A 179 -9.66 11.87 3.60
N VAL A 180 -10.17 12.46 4.69
CA VAL A 180 -11.15 11.81 5.58
C VAL A 180 -12.47 11.57 4.85
N ARG A 181 -12.98 12.59 4.15
CA ARG A 181 -14.20 12.50 3.34
C ARG A 181 -14.04 11.43 2.24
N TYR A 182 -12.89 11.42 1.57
CA TYR A 182 -12.58 10.43 0.54
C TYR A 182 -12.60 9.00 1.08
N LEU A 183 -11.94 8.74 2.22
CA LEU A 183 -11.93 7.43 2.87
C LEU A 183 -13.35 6.96 3.28
N LEU A 184 -14.21 7.87 3.72
CA LEU A 184 -15.56 7.56 4.17
C LEU A 184 -16.52 7.26 3.02
N PHE A 185 -16.42 7.99 1.90
CA PHE A 185 -17.48 8.02 0.89
C PHE A 185 -17.05 7.60 -0.51
N ASP A 186 -15.80 7.83 -0.91
CA ASP A 186 -15.42 7.79 -2.33
C ASP A 186 -14.42 6.66 -2.63
N MET A 187 -13.47 6.38 -1.72
CA MET A 187 -12.43 5.36 -1.91
C MET A 187 -12.98 3.99 -2.35
N LEU A 188 -14.02 3.49 -1.67
CA LEU A 188 -14.63 2.19 -2.02
C LEU A 188 -15.55 2.28 -3.23
N ARG A 189 -16.12 3.45 -3.51
CA ARG A 189 -16.92 3.65 -4.72
C ARG A 189 -16.01 3.63 -5.93
N GLU A 190 -14.84 4.25 -5.86
CA GLU A 190 -13.92 4.35 -7.00
C GLU A 190 -12.96 3.16 -7.09
N ALA A 191 -12.92 2.30 -6.07
CA ALA A 191 -11.99 1.19 -5.99
C ALA A 191 -12.02 0.30 -7.26
N PRO A 192 -10.85 0.03 -7.87
CA PRO A 192 -10.75 -0.87 -9.01
C PRO A 192 -11.10 -2.31 -8.59
N ALA A 193 -11.59 -3.10 -9.55
CA ALA A 193 -11.95 -4.48 -9.30
C ALA A 193 -10.76 -5.26 -8.72
N PRO A 194 -10.91 -5.93 -7.55
CA PRO A 194 -9.87 -6.77 -7.03
C PRO A 194 -9.46 -7.79 -8.10
N ARG A 195 -8.16 -7.95 -8.37
CA ARG A 195 -7.68 -8.89 -9.40
C ARG A 195 -8.19 -10.33 -9.16
N ARG A 196 -8.43 -10.69 -7.89
CA ARG A 196 -8.97 -12.00 -7.45
C ARG A 196 -10.45 -12.23 -7.79
N LEU A 197 -11.19 -11.20 -8.20
CA LEU A 197 -12.61 -11.33 -8.51
C LEU A 197 -12.86 -12.22 -9.75
N GLY A 198 -11.83 -12.43 -10.58
CA GLY A 198 -11.87 -13.41 -11.67
C GLY A 198 -13.10 -13.26 -12.57
N HIS A 199 -13.93 -14.29 -12.63
CA HIS A 199 -15.18 -14.33 -13.41
C HIS A 199 -16.31 -13.45 -12.85
N LEU A 200 -16.21 -13.00 -11.59
CA LEU A 200 -17.19 -12.10 -10.96
C LEU A 200 -16.89 -10.62 -11.23
N LYS A 201 -15.82 -10.28 -11.99
CA LYS A 201 -15.50 -8.91 -12.44
C LYS A 201 -16.70 -8.11 -12.98
N PRO A 202 -17.62 -8.68 -13.79
CA PRO A 202 -18.77 -7.92 -14.29
C PRO A 202 -19.73 -7.44 -13.19
N ALA A 203 -19.79 -8.13 -12.04
CA ALA A 203 -20.61 -7.73 -10.91
C ALA A 203 -19.94 -6.65 -10.03
N TRP A 204 -18.65 -6.34 -10.26
CA TRP A 204 -17.89 -5.42 -9.43
C TRP A 204 -18.53 -4.03 -9.27
N PRO A 205 -19.08 -3.38 -10.32
CA PRO A 205 -19.70 -2.07 -10.17
C PRO A 205 -20.86 -2.05 -9.17
N LEU A 206 -21.64 -3.13 -9.10
CA LEU A 206 -22.72 -3.25 -8.13
C LEU A 206 -22.18 -3.58 -6.74
N VAL A 207 -21.25 -4.54 -6.65
CA VAL A 207 -20.64 -4.98 -5.40
C VAL A 207 -19.91 -3.82 -4.71
N ARG A 208 -19.14 -3.01 -5.44
CA ARG A 208 -18.39 -1.87 -4.87
C ARG A 208 -19.32 -0.80 -4.31
N MET A 209 -20.45 -0.53 -4.98
CA MET A 209 -21.44 0.44 -4.49
C MET A 209 -22.13 -0.03 -3.22
N MET A 210 -22.49 -1.31 -3.15
CA MET A 210 -23.04 -1.91 -1.94
C MET A 210 -22.01 -1.94 -0.81
N ALA A 211 -20.77 -2.36 -1.10
CA ALA A 211 -19.69 -2.40 -0.13
C ALA A 211 -19.37 -1.00 0.43
N ALA A 212 -19.29 0.01 -0.44
CA ALA A 212 -19.08 1.41 -0.02
C ALA A 212 -20.21 1.89 0.90
N HIS A 213 -21.48 1.58 0.59
CA HIS A 213 -22.60 1.95 1.44
C HIS A 213 -22.56 1.25 2.80
N VAL A 214 -22.31 -0.08 2.82
CA VAL A 214 -22.25 -0.88 4.04
C VAL A 214 -21.07 -0.49 4.91
N ILE A 215 -19.87 -0.38 4.35
CA ILE A 215 -18.64 -0.04 5.08
C ILE A 215 -18.70 1.42 5.56
N GLY A 216 -19.18 2.36 4.73
CA GLY A 216 -19.36 3.75 5.14
C GLY A 216 -20.35 3.89 6.29
N ALA A 217 -21.52 3.25 6.19
CA ALA A 217 -22.53 3.25 7.25
C ALA A 217 -22.02 2.57 8.54
N LEU A 218 -21.35 1.43 8.42
CA LEU A 218 -20.72 0.72 9.54
C LEU A 218 -19.67 1.60 10.22
N THR A 219 -18.76 2.19 9.45
CA THR A 219 -17.68 3.04 9.95
C THR A 219 -18.25 4.24 10.70
N ILE A 220 -19.20 4.97 10.11
CA ILE A 220 -19.85 6.10 10.77
C ILE A 220 -20.55 5.66 12.06
N ALA A 221 -21.25 4.53 12.05
CA ALA A 221 -21.94 4.04 13.24
C ALA A 221 -20.99 3.60 14.35
N ASP A 222 -19.81 3.11 13.98
CA ASP A 222 -18.84 2.62 14.92
C ASP A 222 -18.02 3.76 15.52
N LEU A 223 -17.64 4.79 14.74
CA LEU A 223 -16.78 5.93 15.14
C LEU A 223 -17.09 6.48 16.55
N PRO A 224 -16.06 6.92 17.31
CA PRO A 224 -16.23 7.47 18.66
C PRO A 224 -17.31 8.56 18.68
N GLU A 225 -18.03 8.63 19.79
CA GLU A 225 -19.07 9.64 19.98
C GLU A 225 -18.54 11.06 19.79
N ALA A 226 -17.41 11.38 20.42
CA ALA A 226 -16.71 12.64 20.25
C ALA A 226 -16.46 13.02 18.78
N PHE A 227 -16.12 12.04 17.94
CA PHE A 227 -15.83 12.27 16.52
C PHE A 227 -17.12 12.56 15.76
N ARG A 228 -18.17 11.78 16.02
CA ARG A 228 -19.48 11.97 15.42
C ARG A 228 -20.10 13.32 15.79
N GLU A 229 -19.97 13.72 17.05
CA GLU A 229 -20.43 15.03 17.54
C GLU A 229 -19.64 16.17 16.90
N ARG A 230 -18.30 16.10 16.93
CA ARG A 230 -17.43 17.17 16.39
C ARG A 230 -17.70 17.45 14.92
N PHE A 231 -17.92 16.41 14.11
CA PHE A 231 -18.04 16.54 12.66
C PHE A 231 -19.46 16.35 12.13
N ASN A 232 -20.48 16.39 13.00
CA ASN A 232 -21.89 16.27 12.64
C ASN A 232 -22.19 15.02 11.78
N LEU A 233 -21.68 13.86 12.19
CA LEU A 233 -21.91 12.57 11.54
C LEU A 233 -22.94 11.75 12.36
N PRO A 234 -24.26 11.96 12.17
CA PRO A 234 -25.27 11.35 13.00
C PRO A 234 -25.32 9.83 12.85
N ARG A 235 -25.39 9.14 13.98
CA ARG A 235 -25.57 7.68 14.01
C ARG A 235 -27.03 7.33 13.73
N THR A 236 -27.32 6.88 12.51
CA THR A 236 -28.67 6.45 12.15
C THR A 236 -29.05 5.12 12.82
N ARG A 237 -30.34 4.91 13.10
CA ARG A 237 -30.84 3.65 13.69
C ARG A 237 -30.51 2.42 12.83
N ARG A 238 -30.58 2.57 11.49
CA ARG A 238 -30.26 1.50 10.54
C ARG A 238 -28.77 1.13 10.58
N ALA A 239 -27.89 2.13 10.61
CA ALA A 239 -26.45 1.89 10.70
C ALA A 239 -26.05 1.31 12.08
N ALA A 240 -26.71 1.73 13.17
CA ALA A 240 -26.53 1.14 14.49
C ALA A 240 -26.96 -0.34 14.53
N LEU A 241 -28.09 -0.68 13.91
CA LEU A 241 -28.55 -2.07 13.80
C LEU A 241 -27.60 -2.90 12.93
N LEU A 242 -27.14 -2.35 11.79
CA LEU A 242 -26.15 -2.98 10.91
C LEU A 242 -24.86 -3.30 11.67
N SER A 243 -24.30 -2.30 12.37
CA SER A 243 -23.13 -2.47 13.24
C SER A 243 -23.33 -3.60 14.23
N PHE A 244 -24.45 -3.59 14.96
CA PHE A 244 -24.68 -4.63 15.96
C PHE A 244 -24.82 -6.04 15.34
N ILE A 245 -25.52 -6.17 14.21
CA ILE A 245 -25.71 -7.46 13.53
C ILE A 245 -24.36 -7.98 13.02
N LEU A 246 -23.56 -7.13 12.38
CA LEU A 246 -22.27 -7.52 11.82
C LEU A 246 -21.27 -7.92 12.91
N HIS A 247 -21.09 -7.09 13.95
CA HIS A 247 -20.14 -7.39 15.02
C HIS A 247 -20.53 -8.63 15.83
N ARG A 248 -21.81 -8.74 16.25
CA ARG A 248 -22.26 -9.88 17.04
C ARG A 248 -22.40 -11.14 16.20
N GLY A 249 -22.86 -11.02 14.96
CA GLY A 249 -22.94 -12.12 14.00
C GLY A 249 -21.56 -12.69 13.67
N MET A 250 -20.59 -11.82 13.37
CA MET A 250 -19.20 -12.24 13.14
C MET A 250 -18.60 -12.90 14.37
N ARG A 251 -18.87 -12.39 15.59
CA ARG A 251 -18.46 -13.07 16.83
C ARG A 251 -19.01 -14.49 16.95
N VAL A 252 -20.31 -14.69 16.70
CA VAL A 252 -20.94 -16.01 16.74
C VAL A 252 -20.32 -16.93 15.69
N LEU A 253 -20.13 -16.43 14.47
CA LEU A 253 -19.50 -17.16 13.37
C LEU A 253 -18.06 -17.58 13.73
N MET A 254 -17.25 -16.66 14.26
CA MET A 254 -15.87 -16.96 14.66
C MET A 254 -15.82 -17.98 15.80
N ASN A 255 -16.73 -17.91 16.77
CA ASN A 255 -16.80 -18.89 17.86
C ASN A 255 -17.19 -20.29 17.37
N ALA A 256 -17.94 -20.39 16.27
CA ALA A 256 -18.29 -21.67 15.66
C ALA A 256 -17.13 -22.27 14.82
N LEU A 257 -16.18 -21.46 14.38
CA LEU A 257 -15.02 -21.93 13.61
C LEU A 257 -13.95 -22.57 14.50
N PRO A 258 -13.17 -23.54 13.99
CA PRO A 258 -11.97 -24.05 14.66
C PRO A 258 -10.95 -22.95 14.94
N GLU A 259 -10.18 -23.08 16.02
CA GLU A 259 -9.25 -22.03 16.50
C GLU A 259 -8.26 -21.57 15.42
N HIS A 260 -7.70 -22.48 14.64
CA HIS A 260 -6.78 -22.16 13.54
C HIS A 260 -7.38 -21.30 12.42
N ARG A 261 -8.71 -21.25 12.27
CA ARG A 261 -9.40 -20.41 11.25
C ARG A 261 -9.88 -19.07 11.81
N ARG A 262 -9.87 -18.90 13.14
CA ARG A 262 -10.28 -17.64 13.80
C ARG A 262 -9.22 -16.55 13.63
N TYR A 263 -7.96 -16.96 13.53
CA TYR A 263 -6.82 -16.07 13.45
C TYR A 263 -6.29 -15.99 12.02
N ARG A 264 -5.96 -14.77 11.59
CA ARG A 264 -5.36 -14.44 10.30
C ARG A 264 -3.84 -14.69 10.31
N THR A 265 -3.23 -14.52 11.48
CA THR A 265 -1.82 -14.88 11.73
C THR A 265 -1.82 -16.12 12.63
N PRO A 266 -1.13 -17.21 12.26
CA PRO A 266 -1.03 -18.39 13.12
C PRO A 266 -0.39 -18.02 14.46
N LEU A 267 -1.02 -18.43 15.57
CA LEU A 267 -0.37 -18.42 16.88
C LEU A 267 0.72 -19.49 16.88
N ALA A 268 1.87 -19.25 17.52
CA ALA A 268 2.95 -20.23 17.53
C ALA A 268 2.48 -21.51 18.26
N GLY A 269 2.42 -22.64 17.54
CA GLY A 269 1.99 -23.93 18.09
C GLY A 269 1.00 -24.72 17.23
N THR A 270 0.38 -24.13 16.20
CA THR A 270 -0.32 -24.93 15.18
C THR A 270 0.70 -25.47 14.17
N PRO A 271 0.78 -26.80 13.92
CA PRO A 271 1.71 -27.34 12.96
C PRO A 271 1.41 -26.75 11.59
N SER A 272 2.36 -25.95 11.11
CA SER A 272 2.43 -25.47 9.73
C SER A 272 2.58 -26.70 8.85
N THR A 273 1.49 -27.16 8.22
CA THR A 273 1.52 -28.17 7.15
C THR A 273 2.00 -27.55 5.84
N SER A 274 3.14 -26.87 5.90
CA SER A 274 3.90 -26.45 4.73
C SER A 274 5.38 -26.66 5.01
N GLU A 275 5.76 -27.92 5.18
CA GLU A 275 7.07 -28.36 4.72
C GLU A 275 7.04 -28.45 3.18
N PRO A 276 8.15 -28.12 2.51
CA PRO A 276 8.27 -28.25 1.07
C PRO A 276 8.25 -29.74 0.71
N SER A 277 7.12 -30.22 0.18
CA SER A 277 7.01 -31.56 -0.39
C SER A 277 7.95 -31.67 -1.60
N THR A 278 9.09 -32.32 -1.37
CA THR A 278 9.90 -32.93 -2.42
C THR A 278 9.19 -34.19 -2.89
N ALA A 279 8.32 -34.04 -3.88
CA ALA A 279 7.70 -35.17 -4.57
C ALA A 279 7.95 -35.05 -6.07
N SER A 280 8.95 -35.80 -6.55
CA SER A 280 9.02 -36.19 -7.95
C SER A 280 7.81 -37.06 -8.27
N THR A 281 6.99 -36.69 -9.25
CA THR A 281 6.28 -37.68 -10.06
C THR A 281 5.75 -37.01 -11.33
N ASP A 282 6.53 -37.23 -12.39
CA ASP A 282 6.07 -37.59 -13.72
C ASP A 282 4.56 -37.94 -13.78
N ARG A 283 3.76 -37.07 -14.42
CA ARG A 283 2.41 -37.40 -14.88
C ARG A 283 2.15 -36.77 -16.25
N PRO A 284 1.57 -37.53 -17.20
CA PRO A 284 1.44 -37.12 -18.58
C PRO A 284 0.34 -36.06 -18.78
N SER A 285 0.60 -35.16 -19.73
CA SER A 285 -0.30 -34.11 -20.19
C SER A 285 -1.64 -34.67 -20.71
N PRO A 286 -2.79 -34.04 -20.40
CA PRO A 286 -4.06 -34.36 -21.06
C PRO A 286 -4.08 -33.84 -22.51
N PRO A 287 -4.86 -34.47 -23.41
CA PRO A 287 -4.89 -34.07 -24.82
C PRO A 287 -5.53 -32.70 -25.01
N GLU A 288 -4.94 -31.90 -25.90
CA GLU A 288 -5.43 -30.59 -26.33
C GLU A 288 -6.82 -30.71 -26.96
N ALA A 289 -7.84 -30.22 -26.24
CA ALA A 289 -9.14 -29.95 -26.84
C ALA A 289 -9.04 -28.70 -27.71
N SER A 290 -9.15 -28.89 -29.02
CA SER A 290 -9.20 -27.83 -30.03
C SER A 290 -10.34 -26.84 -29.74
N ARG A 291 -10.01 -25.68 -29.16
CA ARG A 291 -10.95 -24.57 -29.02
C ARG A 291 -10.93 -23.73 -30.29
N VAL A 292 -12.05 -23.76 -31.01
CA VAL A 292 -12.34 -22.86 -32.13
C VAL A 292 -12.24 -21.42 -31.65
N ARG A 293 -11.25 -20.67 -32.16
CA ARG A 293 -11.11 -19.22 -31.97
C ARG A 293 -12.19 -18.51 -32.79
N LEU A 294 -13.07 -17.76 -32.13
CA LEU A 294 -13.83 -16.71 -32.80
C LEU A 294 -12.85 -15.60 -33.24
N PRO A 295 -13.02 -15.02 -34.44
CA PRO A 295 -12.11 -14.00 -34.95
C PRO A 295 -12.24 -12.72 -34.13
N ALA A 296 -11.12 -12.29 -33.54
CA ALA A 296 -11.00 -10.96 -32.95
C ALA A 296 -11.17 -9.88 -34.06
N PRO A 297 -11.71 -8.69 -33.73
CA PRO A 297 -11.83 -7.62 -34.70
C PRO A 297 -10.46 -7.27 -35.27
N ARG A 298 -10.36 -7.22 -36.60
CA ARG A 298 -9.15 -6.85 -37.35
C ARG A 298 -8.71 -5.44 -36.95
N ARG A 299 -7.79 -5.31 -35.99
CA ARG A 299 -6.98 -4.09 -35.84
C ARG A 299 -6.19 -3.89 -37.14
N ARG A 300 -6.20 -2.67 -37.68
CA ARG A 300 -5.38 -2.26 -38.82
C ARG A 300 -3.92 -2.64 -38.55
N LYS A 301 -3.38 -3.63 -39.27
CA LYS A 301 -1.94 -3.91 -39.29
C LYS A 301 -1.23 -2.65 -39.82
N GLY A 302 -0.38 -2.05 -38.99
CA GLY A 302 0.50 -0.94 -39.39
C GLY A 302 0.22 0.44 -38.80
N ALA A 303 -0.72 0.59 -37.86
CA ALA A 303 -0.88 1.87 -37.14
C ALA A 303 0.19 2.01 -36.04
N ASP A 304 0.77 3.20 -35.89
CA ASP A 304 1.70 3.52 -34.81
C ASP A 304 1.01 3.30 -33.45
N SER A 305 1.57 2.39 -32.67
CA SER A 305 1.05 1.97 -31.37
C SER A 305 1.57 2.82 -30.21
N ARG A 306 2.60 3.64 -30.43
CA ARG A 306 3.25 4.46 -29.40
C ARG A 306 2.24 5.35 -28.64
N PRO A 307 1.32 6.09 -29.27
CA PRO A 307 0.39 6.96 -28.53
C PRO A 307 -0.48 6.18 -27.53
N ALA A 308 -0.99 5.00 -27.92
CA ALA A 308 -1.82 4.17 -27.06
C ALA A 308 -1.01 3.58 -25.89
N ARG A 309 0.25 3.19 -26.13
CA ARG A 309 1.15 2.70 -25.07
C ARG A 309 1.56 3.80 -24.10
N LEU A 310 1.87 5.00 -24.59
CA LEU A 310 2.19 6.16 -23.77
C LEU A 310 1.02 6.55 -22.85
N ARG A 311 -0.23 6.58 -23.37
CA ARG A 311 -1.44 6.80 -22.54
C ARG A 311 -1.67 5.71 -21.50
N THR A 312 -1.24 4.49 -21.79
CA THR A 312 -1.33 3.37 -20.84
C THR A 312 -0.26 3.50 -19.76
N PHE A 313 0.97 3.83 -20.15
CA PHE A 313 2.07 4.10 -19.23
C PHE A 313 1.76 5.28 -18.30
N PHE A 314 1.23 6.37 -18.85
CA PHE A 314 0.76 7.53 -18.08
C PHE A 314 -0.18 7.08 -16.96
N ARG A 315 -1.29 6.42 -17.30
CA ARG A 315 -2.34 6.05 -16.34
C ARG A 315 -1.97 4.93 -15.37
N GLN A 316 -1.05 4.05 -15.75
CA GLN A 316 -0.71 2.86 -14.95
C GLN A 316 0.59 3.01 -14.17
N VAL A 317 1.46 3.93 -14.58
CA VAL A 317 2.84 4.05 -14.06
C VAL A 317 3.17 5.47 -13.61
N LEU A 318 2.77 6.51 -14.34
CA LEU A 318 3.12 7.88 -13.96
C LEU A 318 2.12 8.50 -12.99
N ASP A 319 0.83 8.39 -13.29
CA ASP A 319 -0.27 8.88 -12.47
C ASP A 319 -0.43 7.98 -11.22
N GLN A 320 0.39 8.26 -10.20
CA GLN A 320 0.44 7.49 -8.96
C GLN A 320 -0.65 7.95 -7.98
N THR A 321 -1.03 9.23 -8.03
CA THR A 321 -2.10 9.82 -7.22
C THR A 321 -3.49 9.51 -7.79
N GLY A 322 -3.62 9.28 -9.10
CA GLY A 322 -4.89 8.99 -9.77
C GLY A 322 -5.72 10.24 -10.07
N ASP A 323 -5.12 11.44 -10.07
CA ASP A 323 -5.79 12.71 -10.38
C ASP A 323 -5.79 13.05 -11.88
N GLY A 324 -5.12 12.22 -12.70
CA GLY A 324 -5.06 12.37 -14.15
C GLY A 324 -4.00 13.35 -14.64
N ARG A 325 -3.13 13.80 -13.74
CA ARG A 325 -2.00 14.70 -14.02
C ARG A 325 -0.72 14.08 -13.45
N ILE A 326 0.44 14.62 -13.85
CA ILE A 326 1.72 14.26 -13.24
C ILE A 326 2.26 15.49 -12.52
N SER A 327 2.62 15.31 -11.26
CA SER A 327 3.24 16.30 -10.41
C SER A 327 4.51 15.75 -9.75
N SER A 328 5.28 16.59 -9.05
CA SER A 328 6.41 16.12 -8.22
C SER A 328 5.98 15.04 -7.21
N ALA A 329 4.74 15.11 -6.70
CA ALA A 329 4.19 14.13 -5.77
C ALA A 329 4.15 12.71 -6.38
N ASP A 330 3.82 12.58 -7.66
CA ASP A 330 3.79 11.30 -8.36
C ASP A 330 5.17 10.64 -8.44
N LEU A 331 6.18 11.40 -8.85
CA LEU A 331 7.55 10.90 -8.99
C LEU A 331 8.15 10.55 -7.62
N GLN A 332 7.84 11.33 -6.58
CA GLN A 332 8.22 11.01 -5.21
C GLN A 332 7.52 9.74 -4.71
N ALA A 333 6.25 9.53 -5.05
CA ALA A 333 5.51 8.32 -4.74
C ALA A 333 6.07 7.09 -5.48
N MET A 334 6.53 7.24 -6.73
CA MET A 334 7.24 6.18 -7.45
C MET A 334 8.56 5.80 -6.76
N ALA A 335 9.40 6.80 -6.44
CA ALA A 335 10.65 6.58 -5.72
C ALA A 335 10.42 5.87 -4.39
N HIS A 336 9.39 6.29 -3.66
CA HIS A 336 8.97 5.65 -2.42
C HIS A 336 8.59 4.18 -2.62
N ASN A 337 7.74 3.87 -3.62
CA ASN A 337 7.30 2.51 -3.89
C ASN A 337 8.46 1.58 -4.26
N VAL A 338 9.48 2.09 -4.96
CA VAL A 338 10.70 1.35 -5.29
C VAL A 338 11.52 1.07 -4.03
N CYS A 339 11.70 2.08 -3.17
CA CYS A 339 12.50 1.96 -1.96
C CYS A 339 11.81 1.15 -0.84
N TRP A 340 10.48 1.14 -0.80
CA TRP A 340 9.69 0.52 0.28
C TRP A 340 9.96 -0.98 0.52
N PRO A 341 10.01 -1.85 -0.50
CA PRO A 341 10.36 -3.25 -0.30
C PRO A 341 11.86 -3.47 -0.03
N LEU A 342 12.70 -2.45 -0.24
CA LEU A 342 14.16 -2.55 -0.17
C LEU A 342 14.71 -2.07 1.17
N GLU A 343 15.64 -2.82 1.75
CA GLU A 343 16.37 -2.43 2.97
C GLU A 343 17.56 -1.50 2.64
N LEU A 344 17.31 -0.44 1.86
CA LEU A 344 18.35 0.48 1.41
C LEU A 344 18.96 1.30 2.57
N THR A 345 20.27 1.54 2.46
CA THR A 345 20.98 2.58 3.22
C THR A 345 20.46 3.98 2.84
N PRO A 346 20.49 4.97 3.74
CA PRO A 346 20.06 6.34 3.45
C PRO A 346 20.65 6.95 2.18
N GLU A 347 21.92 6.66 1.89
CA GLU A 347 22.66 7.18 0.73
C GLU A 347 22.17 6.57 -0.59
N ARG A 348 21.88 5.26 -0.60
CA ARG A 348 21.26 4.57 -1.76
C ARG A 348 19.85 5.08 -2.00
N GLU A 349 19.06 5.22 -0.94
CA GLU A 349 17.70 5.74 -1.03
C GLU A 349 17.68 7.19 -1.54
N ALA A 350 18.59 8.06 -1.06
CA ALA A 350 18.72 9.44 -1.53
C ALA A 350 19.03 9.53 -3.02
N ARG A 351 19.87 8.62 -3.55
CA ARG A 351 20.16 8.53 -4.98
C ARG A 351 18.92 8.20 -5.81
N VAL A 352 18.06 7.29 -5.34
CA VAL A 352 16.79 6.98 -6.03
C VAL A 352 15.92 8.23 -6.12
N TYR A 353 15.67 8.90 -5.01
CA TYR A 353 14.85 10.12 -5.02
C TYR A 353 15.44 11.24 -5.89
N ALA A 354 16.76 11.46 -5.85
CA ALA A 354 17.42 12.45 -6.69
C ALA A 354 17.28 12.14 -8.19
N ALA A 355 17.31 10.86 -8.57
CA ALA A 355 17.10 10.42 -9.94
C ALA A 355 15.67 10.68 -10.42
N PHE A 356 14.67 10.37 -9.59
CA PHE A 356 13.26 10.66 -9.90
C PHE A 356 12.99 12.17 -9.97
N GLU A 357 13.62 12.98 -9.13
CA GLU A 357 13.53 14.44 -9.20
C GLU A 357 14.19 14.99 -10.47
N THR A 358 15.34 14.44 -10.87
CA THR A 358 15.99 14.81 -12.15
C THR A 358 15.08 14.49 -13.33
N TRP A 359 14.43 13.32 -13.30
CA TRP A 359 13.44 12.95 -14.32
C TRP A 359 12.23 13.89 -14.31
N TRP A 360 11.70 14.26 -13.14
CA TRP A 360 10.63 15.25 -13.01
C TRP A 360 11.00 16.60 -13.64
N GLN A 361 12.18 17.14 -13.32
CA GLN A 361 12.62 18.41 -13.88
C GLN A 361 12.78 18.36 -15.41
N HIS A 362 13.23 17.23 -15.95
CA HIS A 362 13.27 17.01 -17.39
C HIS A 362 11.86 16.97 -18.01
N LEU A 363 10.91 16.27 -17.38
CA LEU A 363 9.51 16.25 -17.82
C LEU A 363 8.91 17.66 -17.80
N ARG A 364 9.07 18.41 -16.70
CA ARG A 364 8.52 19.76 -16.56
C ARG A 364 9.09 20.71 -17.63
N THR A 365 10.42 20.76 -17.77
CA THR A 365 11.08 21.68 -18.72
C THR A 365 10.70 21.37 -20.19
N GLY A 366 10.40 20.11 -20.51
CA GLY A 366 10.12 19.68 -21.87
C GLY A 366 8.63 19.53 -22.22
N MET A 367 7.72 19.51 -21.25
CA MET A 367 6.32 19.11 -21.44
C MET A 367 5.28 20.05 -20.84
N ASP A 368 5.64 20.82 -19.80
CA ASP A 368 4.75 21.78 -19.13
C ASP A 368 4.63 23.04 -20.02
N ALA A 369 3.69 22.98 -20.96
CA ALA A 369 3.57 23.99 -22.02
C ALA A 369 2.90 25.27 -21.53
N ASP A 370 2.13 25.21 -20.45
CA ASP A 370 1.43 26.33 -19.83
C ASP A 370 2.05 26.81 -18.50
N ASP A 371 3.13 26.17 -18.03
CA ASP A 371 3.88 26.47 -16.80
C ASP A 371 2.97 26.41 -15.55
N ASP A 372 1.98 25.50 -15.58
CA ASP A 372 1.04 25.28 -14.48
C ASP A 372 1.64 24.39 -13.37
N GLY A 373 2.82 23.81 -13.62
CA GLY A 373 3.53 22.93 -12.68
C GLY A 373 3.03 21.48 -12.69
N GLU A 374 2.11 21.15 -13.58
CA GLU A 374 1.53 19.82 -13.79
C GLU A 374 1.74 19.38 -15.25
N VAL A 375 1.64 18.08 -15.53
CA VAL A 375 1.70 17.57 -16.92
C VAL A 375 0.47 16.71 -17.20
N THR A 376 -0.34 17.13 -18.16
CA THR A 376 -1.53 16.37 -18.58
C THR A 376 -1.15 15.18 -19.46
N CYS A 377 -2.08 14.23 -19.61
CA CYS A 377 -1.86 13.05 -20.45
C CYS A 377 -1.57 13.40 -21.92
N GLU A 378 -2.21 14.44 -22.47
CA GLU A 378 -2.01 14.84 -23.87
C GLU A 378 -0.66 15.56 -24.06
N GLU A 379 -0.23 16.38 -23.11
CA GLU A 379 1.10 17.01 -23.10
C GLU A 379 2.19 15.96 -23.03
N PHE A 380 2.07 15.02 -22.09
CA PHE A 380 3.01 13.91 -21.95
C PHE A 380 3.15 13.11 -23.25
N VAL A 381 2.02 12.71 -23.87
CA VAL A 381 2.05 11.92 -25.11
C VAL A 381 2.67 12.72 -26.25
N THR A 382 2.29 13.99 -26.40
CA THR A 382 2.77 14.85 -27.49
C THR A 382 4.25 15.12 -27.37
N ALA A 383 4.72 15.50 -26.19
CA ALA A 383 6.11 15.82 -25.93
C ALA A 383 7.00 14.57 -26.00
N MET A 384 6.57 13.42 -25.47
CA MET A 384 7.32 12.17 -25.60
C MET A 384 7.49 11.75 -27.06
N LEU A 385 6.43 11.80 -27.88
CA LEU A 385 6.53 11.45 -29.30
C LEU A 385 7.47 12.40 -30.06
N THR A 386 7.34 13.71 -29.79
CA THR A 386 8.18 14.73 -30.41
C THR A 386 9.65 14.58 -30.02
N GLY A 387 9.92 14.36 -28.72
CA GLY A 387 11.27 14.17 -28.20
C GLY A 387 11.93 12.90 -28.72
N ILE A 388 11.22 11.77 -28.73
CA ILE A 388 11.71 10.50 -29.27
C ILE A 388 12.02 10.60 -30.77
N ASP A 389 11.17 11.28 -31.54
CA ASP A 389 11.40 11.45 -32.99
C ASP A 389 12.47 12.53 -33.28
N ALA A 390 12.78 13.43 -32.34
CA ALA A 390 13.84 14.45 -32.48
C ALA A 390 15.26 13.90 -32.27
N GLY A 391 15.42 12.84 -31.48
CA GLY A 391 16.70 12.16 -31.33
C GLY A 391 16.75 11.09 -30.23
N PRO A 392 17.65 10.09 -30.34
CA PRO A 392 17.73 8.97 -29.40
C PRO A 392 18.10 9.40 -27.97
N GLY A 393 18.85 10.50 -27.82
CA GLY A 393 19.30 11.01 -26.52
C GLY A 393 18.21 11.64 -25.65
N TYR A 394 16.97 11.77 -26.14
CA TYR A 394 15.87 12.34 -25.35
C TYR A 394 15.57 11.49 -24.09
N LEU A 395 15.53 10.17 -24.22
CA LEU A 395 15.27 9.27 -23.09
C LEU A 395 16.45 9.21 -22.10
N GLU A 396 17.67 9.43 -22.60
CA GLU A 396 18.91 9.43 -21.80
C GLU A 396 18.94 10.56 -20.75
N GLN A 397 18.36 11.71 -21.09
CA GLN A 397 18.40 12.91 -20.26
C GLN A 397 17.40 12.90 -19.09
N GLY A 398 16.43 11.97 -19.09
CA GLY A 398 15.38 11.90 -18.08
C GLY A 398 15.08 10.47 -17.65
N LEU A 399 14.33 9.73 -18.48
CA LEU A 399 13.82 8.40 -18.14
C LEU A 399 14.95 7.42 -17.75
N HIS A 400 16.06 7.40 -18.48
CA HIS A 400 17.18 6.49 -18.19
C HIS A 400 17.81 6.74 -16.83
N VAL A 401 17.83 8.00 -16.37
CA VAL A 401 18.35 8.34 -15.03
C VAL A 401 17.51 7.65 -13.96
N ALA A 402 16.18 7.70 -14.06
CA ALA A 402 15.28 7.01 -13.15
C ALA A 402 15.38 5.48 -13.28
N VAL A 403 15.41 4.94 -14.50
CA VAL A 403 15.49 3.48 -14.74
C VAL A 403 16.79 2.89 -14.18
N ARG A 404 17.95 3.54 -14.40
CA ARG A 404 19.23 3.12 -13.81
C ARG A 404 19.23 3.19 -12.29
N ALA A 405 18.61 4.21 -11.71
CA ALA A 405 18.50 4.31 -10.26
C ALA A 405 17.65 3.16 -9.66
N ILE A 406 16.59 2.72 -10.34
CA ILE A 406 15.82 1.54 -9.94
C ILE A 406 16.71 0.29 -10.02
N PHE A 407 17.47 0.12 -11.10
CA PHE A 407 18.39 -1.00 -11.27
C PHE A 407 19.40 -1.08 -10.12
N HIS A 408 20.14 0.00 -9.85
CA HIS A 408 21.11 0.04 -8.76
C HIS A 408 20.49 -0.05 -7.36
N ALA A 409 19.20 0.27 -7.21
CA ALA A 409 18.50 0.04 -5.96
C ALA A 409 18.14 -1.44 -5.79
N ALA A 410 17.75 -2.10 -6.89
CA ALA A 410 17.40 -3.52 -6.93
C ALA A 410 18.61 -4.44 -6.78
N ASP A 411 19.76 -4.07 -7.36
CA ASP A 411 21.06 -4.76 -7.26
C ASP A 411 21.60 -4.65 -5.83
N SER A 412 21.12 -5.52 -4.96
CA SER A 412 21.32 -5.46 -3.53
C SER A 412 22.74 -5.86 -3.14
N ASP A 413 23.32 -6.81 -3.87
CA ASP A 413 24.66 -7.35 -3.66
C ASP A 413 25.76 -6.60 -4.43
N GLY A 414 25.39 -5.70 -5.34
CA GLY A 414 26.33 -4.89 -6.12
C GLY A 414 27.04 -5.70 -7.19
N SER A 415 26.44 -6.80 -7.65
CA SER A 415 27.00 -7.68 -8.66
C SER A 415 27.01 -7.05 -10.07
N GLY A 416 26.29 -5.97 -10.28
CA GLY A 416 26.11 -5.34 -11.59
C GLY A 416 25.05 -6.01 -12.46
N HIS A 417 24.29 -6.97 -11.90
CA HIS A 417 23.22 -7.68 -12.58
C HIS A 417 22.04 -7.93 -11.62
N LEU A 418 20.81 -8.00 -12.13
CA LEU A 418 19.66 -8.43 -11.32
C LEU A 418 19.45 -9.93 -11.46
N CYS A 419 19.51 -10.64 -10.34
CA CYS A 419 19.05 -12.01 -10.29
C CYS A 419 17.51 -12.08 -10.15
N ALA A 420 16.94 -13.28 -10.30
CA ALA A 420 15.50 -13.49 -10.17
C ALA A 420 14.96 -13.11 -8.78
N ASP A 421 15.74 -13.25 -7.70
CA ASP A 421 15.32 -12.87 -6.35
C ASP A 421 15.25 -11.35 -6.18
N GLU A 422 16.23 -10.62 -6.69
CA GLU A 422 16.27 -9.15 -6.64
C GLU A 422 15.16 -8.54 -7.51
N TYR A 423 14.99 -9.06 -8.72
CA TYR A 423 13.87 -8.69 -9.57
C TYR A 423 12.53 -8.94 -8.87
N ARG A 424 12.36 -10.07 -8.20
CA ARG A 424 11.14 -10.36 -7.43
C ARG A 424 10.98 -9.47 -6.19
N THR A 425 12.06 -8.99 -5.59
CA THR A 425 11.96 -8.09 -4.44
C THR A 425 11.39 -6.73 -4.83
N VAL A 426 11.80 -6.20 -5.99
CA VAL A 426 11.34 -4.90 -6.48
C VAL A 426 10.02 -5.00 -7.24
N PHE A 427 9.88 -6.00 -8.12
CA PHE A 427 8.72 -6.12 -9.02
C PHE A 427 7.70 -7.16 -8.57
N GLY A 428 8.06 -8.03 -7.63
CA GLY A 428 7.27 -9.18 -7.19
C GLY A 428 6.42 -8.96 -5.95
N GLY A 429 5.93 -7.73 -5.75
CA GLY A 429 5.00 -7.41 -4.67
C GLY A 429 3.92 -8.48 -4.48
N SER A 430 3.39 -8.63 -3.27
CA SER A 430 2.70 -9.80 -2.68
C SER A 430 1.64 -10.58 -3.50
N ARG A 431 1.29 -10.13 -4.72
CA ARG A 431 0.31 -10.76 -5.61
C ARG A 431 0.69 -10.79 -7.09
N VAL A 432 1.92 -10.47 -7.48
CA VAL A 432 2.36 -10.82 -8.84
C VAL A 432 2.57 -12.32 -8.87
N HIS A 433 1.87 -13.02 -9.77
CA HIS A 433 1.99 -14.47 -9.84
C HIS A 433 3.44 -14.83 -10.18
N PRO A 434 4.07 -15.84 -9.56
CA PRO A 434 5.46 -16.22 -9.86
C PRO A 434 5.71 -16.42 -11.35
N ALA A 435 4.71 -16.93 -12.09
CA ALA A 435 4.76 -17.08 -13.55
C ALA A 435 4.81 -15.74 -14.32
N GLU A 436 4.17 -14.68 -13.83
CA GLU A 436 4.24 -13.34 -14.43
C GLU A 436 5.60 -12.70 -14.19
N LEU A 437 6.18 -12.88 -12.99
CA LEU A 437 7.54 -12.41 -12.67
C LEU A 437 8.59 -13.15 -13.50
N ASN A 438 8.48 -14.48 -13.60
CA ASN A 438 9.38 -15.29 -14.42
C ASN A 438 9.22 -15.01 -15.93
N HIS A 439 8.05 -14.53 -16.35
CA HIS A 439 7.83 -14.12 -17.74
C HIS A 439 8.44 -12.75 -18.01
N GLY A 440 8.24 -11.76 -17.11
CA GLY A 440 8.89 -10.46 -17.21
C GLY A 440 10.41 -10.55 -17.15
N PHE A 441 10.95 -11.36 -16.23
CA PHE A 441 12.38 -11.61 -16.11
C PHE A 441 12.98 -12.15 -17.41
N ARG A 442 12.38 -13.21 -17.99
CA ARG A 442 12.84 -13.80 -19.27
C ARG A 442 12.66 -12.90 -20.49
N GLN A 443 11.88 -11.82 -20.39
CA GLN A 443 11.78 -10.84 -21.46
C GLN A 443 12.85 -9.77 -21.39
N LEU A 444 13.40 -9.54 -20.20
CA LEU A 444 14.48 -8.59 -19.95
C LEU A 444 15.85 -9.26 -20.15
N ASP A 445 15.98 -10.52 -19.75
CA ASP A 445 17.14 -11.39 -19.99
C ASP A 445 17.15 -11.80 -21.48
N HIS A 446 17.87 -11.03 -22.30
CA HIS A 446 17.85 -11.15 -23.75
C HIS A 446 18.80 -12.24 -24.25
N ASP A 447 19.90 -12.46 -23.55
CA ASP A 447 20.89 -13.49 -23.88
C ASP A 447 20.59 -14.85 -23.22
N GLY A 448 19.67 -14.89 -22.26
CA GLY A 448 19.18 -16.10 -21.60
C GLY A 448 20.16 -16.64 -20.56
N ASP A 449 21.08 -15.82 -20.05
CA ASP A 449 22.09 -16.22 -19.07
C ASP A 449 21.54 -16.33 -17.63
N GLY A 450 20.27 -15.96 -17.43
CA GLY A 450 19.60 -15.98 -16.13
C GLY A 450 19.88 -14.77 -15.26
N ARG A 451 20.44 -13.69 -15.83
CA ARG A 451 20.75 -12.42 -15.21
C ARG A 451 20.21 -11.29 -16.09
N ILE A 452 20.00 -10.12 -15.50
CA ILE A 452 19.62 -8.92 -16.26
C ILE A 452 20.70 -7.88 -16.03
N THR A 453 21.41 -7.50 -17.08
CA THR A 453 22.38 -6.40 -17.07
C THR A 453 21.69 -5.04 -17.02
N GLU A 454 22.43 -4.00 -16.62
CA GLU A 454 21.91 -2.62 -16.67
C GLU A 454 21.49 -2.23 -18.10
N ASP A 455 22.30 -2.60 -19.08
CA ASP A 455 22.05 -2.29 -20.49
C ASP A 455 20.78 -2.98 -21.01
N GLU A 456 20.59 -4.27 -20.71
CA GLU A 456 19.34 -4.97 -21.04
C GLU A 456 18.13 -4.33 -20.38
N PHE A 457 18.26 -3.95 -19.10
CA PHE A 457 17.19 -3.30 -18.36
C PHE A 457 16.82 -1.96 -19.00
N VAL A 458 17.80 -1.09 -19.29
CA VAL A 458 17.57 0.21 -19.94
C VAL A 458 17.06 0.06 -21.37
N GLN A 459 17.58 -0.91 -22.13
CA GLN A 459 17.15 -1.17 -23.50
C GLN A 459 15.69 -1.62 -23.55
N ALA A 460 15.24 -2.47 -22.63
CA ALA A 460 13.86 -2.92 -22.59
C ALA A 460 12.86 -1.76 -22.35
N PHE A 461 13.20 -0.82 -21.46
CA PHE A 461 12.41 0.41 -21.30
C PHE A 461 12.47 1.26 -22.57
N THR A 462 13.64 1.42 -23.17
CA THR A 462 13.80 2.19 -24.43
C THR A 462 12.94 1.64 -25.56
N ASP A 463 12.90 0.32 -25.72
CA ASP A 463 12.08 -0.37 -26.72
C ASP A 463 10.58 -0.16 -26.48
N TYR A 464 10.14 -0.14 -25.21
CA TYR A 464 8.75 0.14 -24.86
C TYR A 464 8.29 1.51 -25.41
N PHE A 465 9.15 2.53 -25.33
CA PHE A 465 8.85 3.90 -25.78
C PHE A 465 9.05 4.11 -27.29
N THR A 466 10.04 3.46 -27.90
CA THR A 466 10.45 3.73 -29.30
C THR A 466 9.78 2.82 -30.33
N ALA A 467 9.37 1.59 -29.96
CA ALA A 467 8.90 0.63 -30.94
C ALA A 467 7.58 1.03 -31.62
N ARG A 468 7.55 1.17 -32.96
CA ARG A 468 6.34 1.62 -33.66
C ARG A 468 5.18 0.60 -33.65
N THR A 469 5.46 -0.68 -33.45
CA THR A 469 4.45 -1.77 -33.47
C THR A 469 4.57 -2.68 -32.25
N ASP A 470 3.46 -3.28 -31.82
CA ASP A 470 3.38 -4.15 -30.62
C ASP A 470 4.14 -5.49 -30.74
N ASN A 471 4.83 -5.75 -31.86
CA ASN A 471 5.47 -7.05 -32.13
C ASN A 471 6.88 -7.19 -31.52
N THR A 472 7.44 -6.12 -30.95
CA THR A 472 8.73 -6.16 -30.24
C THR A 472 8.54 -6.61 -28.79
N ALA A 473 9.53 -7.33 -28.26
CA ALA A 473 9.54 -7.85 -26.89
C ALA A 473 9.28 -6.75 -25.83
N GLY A 474 9.72 -5.52 -26.09
CA GLY A 474 9.50 -4.36 -25.23
C GLY A 474 8.02 -3.93 -25.05
N SER A 475 7.05 -4.47 -25.79
CA SER A 475 5.63 -4.08 -25.65
C SER A 475 4.91 -4.65 -24.42
N GLN A 476 5.57 -5.53 -23.65
CA GLN A 476 4.93 -6.33 -22.58
C GLN A 476 5.40 -5.99 -21.16
N LEU A 477 6.17 -4.92 -20.99
CA LEU A 477 6.80 -4.52 -19.72
C LEU A 477 5.79 -4.26 -18.58
N LEU A 478 4.52 -3.98 -18.89
CA LEU A 478 3.44 -3.74 -17.90
C LEU A 478 2.52 -4.94 -17.64
N GLY A 479 2.85 -6.12 -18.17
CA GLY A 479 1.97 -7.29 -18.11
C GLY A 479 0.74 -7.16 -19.02
N ARG A 480 0.01 -8.26 -19.22
CA ARG A 480 -1.21 -8.25 -20.04
C ARG A 480 -2.37 -7.55 -19.30
N PRO A 481 -3.22 -6.78 -20.00
CA PRO A 481 -4.38 -6.10 -19.40
C PRO A 481 -5.39 -7.05 -18.74
#